data_AF-A0A820ESY8-F1
#
_entry.id   AF-A0A820ESY8-F1
#
_cell.length_a   1.000
_cell.length_b   1.000
_cell.length_c   1.000
_cell.angle_alpha   90.00
_cell.angle_beta   90.00
_cell.angle_gamma   90.00
#
_symmetry.space_group_name_H-M   'P 1'
#
loop_
_entity.id
_entity.type
_entity.pdbx_description
1 polymer ?
#
loop_
_entity_poly.entity_id
_entity_poly.type
_entity_poly.pdbx_seq_one_letter_code
_entity_poly.pdbx_strand_id
1 'polypeptide(L)'
;NSSGAICNQLSSNAAVIQDMVGSRLGVICETLSMSAIGVLLGLFYNWQLTIIIFIPFVILLIAFIIQIRLSSWLKSQSDLIYCQASTLAVEVLTNMRTVKQLSMENEVLRQYSNMIDQVLKMSWRPDVLLATIYGLYLMMESLTLGLLYWRALVLVENNELDMSNVVMISAFAMFALESLKVVQMLAQRMGASLAAAHAFFDLFDRIPTIDNGSNKGQELTNFRGETEFDQVKFVYPSRPTVLVLNKLQLSIKSGQRIALVGMFK
;
A
#
# COMPACT_ATOMS: atom_id res chain seq x y z
N ASN A 1 5.48 -11.05 -14.88
CA ASN A 1 6.04 -10.27 -16.01
C ASN A 1 5.25 -10.47 -17.31
N SER A 2 3.92 -10.37 -17.29
CA SER A 2 3.18 -10.17 -18.55
C SER A 2 3.26 -8.70 -18.93
N SER A 3 3.33 -8.37 -20.23
CA SER A 3 3.44 -6.98 -20.70
C SER A 3 2.31 -6.10 -20.14
N GLY A 4 1.08 -6.62 -20.10
CA GLY A 4 -0.07 -5.91 -19.51
C GLY A 4 0.07 -5.67 -17.99
N ALA A 5 0.60 -6.63 -17.23
CA ALA A 5 0.82 -6.43 -15.79
C ALA A 5 1.91 -5.39 -15.53
N ILE A 6 2.97 -5.35 -16.34
CA ILE A 6 4.03 -4.35 -16.24
C ILE A 6 3.51 -2.96 -16.60
N CYS A 7 2.70 -2.84 -17.66
CA CYS A 7 2.07 -1.58 -18.04
C CYS A 7 1.14 -1.04 -16.93
N ASN A 8 0.32 -1.92 -16.35
CA ASN A 8 -0.52 -1.58 -15.20
C ASN A 8 0.31 -1.22 -13.97
N GLN A 9 1.37 -1.96 -13.66
CA GLN A 9 2.29 -1.61 -12.56
C GLN A 9 2.92 -0.24 -12.80
N LEU A 10 3.38 0.05 -14.01
CA LEU A 10 4.02 1.32 -14.32
C LEU A 10 3.03 2.49 -14.19
N SER A 11 1.84 2.38 -14.79
CA SER A 11 0.84 3.46 -14.73
C SER A 11 0.24 3.62 -13.33
N SER A 12 -0.18 2.52 -12.70
CA SER A 12 -0.85 2.56 -11.39
C SER A 12 0.12 2.87 -10.25
N ASN A 13 1.27 2.19 -10.16
CA ASN A 13 2.21 2.43 -9.08
C ASN A 13 2.84 3.82 -9.19
N ALA A 14 3.16 4.30 -10.40
CA ALA A 14 3.68 5.66 -10.56
C ALA A 14 2.67 6.73 -10.10
N ALA A 15 1.38 6.56 -10.42
CA ALA A 15 0.34 7.47 -9.93
C ALA A 15 0.22 7.44 -8.40
N VAL A 16 0.29 6.24 -7.79
CA VAL A 16 0.26 6.08 -6.33
C VAL A 16 1.48 6.73 -5.65
N ILE A 17 2.66 6.62 -6.25
CA ILE A 17 3.89 7.27 -5.76
C ILE A 17 3.79 8.79 -5.91
N GLN A 18 3.31 9.28 -7.05
CA GLN A 18 3.11 10.72 -7.29
C GLN A 18 2.14 11.33 -6.27
N ASP A 19 1.01 10.67 -6.00
CA ASP A 19 0.05 11.10 -4.99
C ASP A 19 0.69 11.11 -3.59
N MET A 20 1.49 10.08 -3.27
CA MET A 20 2.20 10.00 -1.99
C MET A 20 3.21 11.13 -1.80
N VAL A 21 4.05 11.40 -2.80
CA VAL A 21 5.13 12.40 -2.69
C VAL A 21 4.57 13.82 -2.81
N GLY A 22 3.57 14.04 -3.66
CA GLY A 22 3.00 15.37 -3.91
C GLY A 22 2.02 15.82 -2.84
N SER A 23 0.84 15.18 -2.78
CA SER A 23 -0.27 15.66 -1.94
C SER A 23 -0.10 15.24 -0.48
N ARG A 24 0.27 13.98 -0.24
CA ARG A 24 0.22 13.39 1.10
C ARG A 24 1.33 13.85 2.02
N LEU A 25 2.57 13.92 1.52
CA LEU A 25 3.68 14.48 2.31
C LEU A 25 3.42 15.95 2.67
N GLY A 26 2.86 16.73 1.74
CA GLY A 26 2.45 18.11 2.00
C GLY A 26 1.48 18.20 3.18
N VAL A 27 0.42 17.39 3.14
CA VAL A 27 -0.57 17.32 4.22
C VAL A 27 0.06 16.88 5.54
N ILE A 28 0.97 15.89 5.55
CA ILE A 28 1.66 15.46 6.79
C ILE A 28 2.50 16.61 7.38
N CYS A 29 3.29 17.29 6.54
CA CYS A 29 4.12 18.41 6.98
C CYS A 29 3.27 19.58 7.51
N GLU A 30 2.18 19.92 6.81
CA GLU A 30 1.21 20.93 7.24
C GLU A 30 0.62 20.56 8.60
N THR A 31 0.15 19.32 8.72
CA THR A 31 -0.55 18.81 9.90
C THR A 31 0.37 18.73 11.13
N LEU A 32 1.61 18.28 10.96
CA LEU A 32 2.64 18.28 12.01
C LEU A 32 3.02 19.69 12.43
N SER A 33 3.16 20.61 11.46
CA SER A 33 3.46 22.02 11.74
C SER A 33 2.32 22.67 12.51
N MET A 34 1.06 22.43 12.11
CA MET A 34 -0.13 22.95 12.77
C MET A 34 -0.26 22.41 14.21
N SER A 35 0.02 21.12 14.42
CA SER A 35 0.06 20.52 15.76
C SER A 35 1.15 21.15 16.64
N ALA A 36 2.38 21.29 16.12
CA ALA A 36 3.49 21.85 16.87
C ALA A 36 3.24 23.32 17.26
N ILE A 37 2.78 24.13 16.30
CA ILE A 37 2.44 25.54 16.52
C ILE A 37 1.28 25.66 17.52
N GLY A 38 0.24 24.82 17.39
CA GLY A 38 -0.91 24.83 18.30
C GLY A 38 -0.51 24.55 19.75
N VAL A 39 0.37 23.58 19.99
CA VAL A 39 0.89 23.26 21.33
C VAL A 39 1.77 24.39 21.88
N LEU A 40 2.67 24.95 21.04
CA LEU A 40 3.56 26.05 21.44
C LEU A 40 2.79 27.32 21.81
N LEU A 41 1.79 27.69 21.00
CA LEU A 41 0.94 28.84 21.28
C LEU A 41 0.09 28.60 22.53
N GLY A 42 -0.45 27.39 22.71
CA GLY A 42 -1.15 27.03 23.95
C GLY A 42 -0.27 27.27 25.18
N LEU A 43 0.96 26.74 25.18
CA LEU A 43 1.92 26.91 26.28
C LEU A 43 2.26 28.38 26.54
N PHE A 44 2.35 29.19 25.49
CA PHE A 44 2.68 30.62 25.61
C PHE A 44 1.56 31.43 26.28
N TYR A 45 0.30 31.16 25.94
CA TYR A 45 -0.83 31.92 26.50
C TYR A 45 -1.24 31.43 27.89
N ASN A 46 -1.38 30.12 28.09
CA ASN A 46 -1.71 29.57 29.40
C ASN A 46 -1.22 28.12 29.54
N TRP A 47 -0.20 27.93 30.35
CA TRP A 47 0.39 26.62 30.61
C TRP A 47 -0.57 25.66 31.34
N GLN A 48 -1.48 26.16 32.19
CA GLN A 48 -2.42 25.32 32.94
C GLN A 48 -3.46 24.68 32.03
N LEU A 49 -4.05 25.45 31.11
CA LEU A 49 -5.01 24.95 30.12
C LEU A 49 -4.35 23.97 29.13
N THR A 50 -3.08 24.23 28.79
CA THR A 50 -2.35 23.38 27.84
C THR A 50 -2.00 22.02 28.41
N ILE A 51 -1.64 21.93 29.70
CA ILE A 51 -1.42 20.64 30.38
C ILE A 51 -2.69 19.79 30.38
N ILE A 52 -3.86 20.41 30.57
CA ILE A 52 -5.16 19.71 30.55
C ILE A 52 -5.44 19.09 29.17
N ILE A 53 -5.03 19.75 28.08
CA ILE A 53 -5.16 19.23 26.72
C ILE A 53 -4.08 18.18 26.42
N PHE A 54 -2.87 18.36 26.96
CA PHE A 54 -1.72 17.52 26.64
C PHE A 54 -1.86 16.08 27.17
N ILE A 55 -2.41 15.90 28.37
CA ILE A 55 -2.63 14.57 28.98
C ILE A 55 -3.54 13.69 28.10
N PRO A 56 -4.76 14.10 27.73
CA PRO A 56 -5.62 13.32 26.84
C PRO A 56 -5.03 13.20 25.44
N PHE A 57 -4.31 14.20 24.94
CA PHE A 57 -3.62 14.11 23.65
C PHE A 57 -2.64 12.93 23.59
N VAL A 58 -1.81 12.74 24.62
CA VAL A 58 -0.87 11.61 24.70
C VAL A 58 -1.61 10.27 24.77
N ILE A 59 -2.70 10.20 25.53
CA ILE A 59 -3.52 8.98 25.65
C ILE A 59 -4.15 8.63 24.30
N LEU A 60 -4.69 9.62 23.58
CA LEU A 60 -5.27 9.43 22.25
C LEU A 60 -4.22 8.99 21.23
N LEU A 61 -3.00 9.51 21.31
CA LEU A 61 -1.89 9.10 20.44
C LEU A 61 -1.50 7.63 20.65
N ILE A 62 -1.50 7.13 21.90
CA ILE A 62 -1.25 5.71 22.18
C ILE A 62 -2.38 4.84 21.62
N ALA A 63 -3.64 5.22 21.86
CA ALA A 63 -4.80 4.50 21.32
C ALA A 63 -4.76 4.44 19.79
N PHE A 64 -4.33 5.53 19.15
CA PHE A 64 -4.15 5.62 17.72
C PHE A 64 -3.11 4.63 17.18
N ILE A 65 -1.92 4.54 17.80
CA ILE A 65 -0.88 3.58 17.39
C ILE A 65 -1.40 2.14 17.47
N ILE A 66 -2.12 1.81 18.55
CA ILE A 66 -2.75 0.49 18.73
C ILE A 66 -3.76 0.23 17.61
N GLN A 67 -4.60 1.21 17.27
CA GLN A 67 -5.62 1.09 16.23
C GLN A 67 -5.02 0.83 14.84
N ILE A 68 -3.94 1.53 14.47
CA ILE A 68 -3.22 1.27 13.20
C ILE A 68 -2.72 -0.17 13.14
N ARG A 69 -2.03 -0.63 14.20
CA ARG A 69 -1.44 -1.97 14.25
C ARG A 69 -2.50 -3.05 14.15
N LEU A 70 -3.58 -2.89 14.92
CA LEU A 70 -4.70 -3.83 14.91
C LEU A 70 -5.37 -3.87 13.53
N SER A 71 -5.69 -2.71 12.95
CA SER A 71 -6.32 -2.62 11.63
C SER A 71 -5.47 -3.24 10.53
N SER A 72 -4.15 -3.00 10.54
CA SER A 72 -3.23 -3.61 9.56
C SER A 72 -3.16 -5.13 9.70
N TRP A 73 -3.18 -5.66 10.92
CA TRP A 73 -3.14 -7.11 11.16
C TRP A 73 -4.43 -7.80 10.71
N LEU A 74 -5.60 -7.22 11.03
CA LEU A 74 -6.90 -7.73 10.55
C LEU A 74 -6.94 -7.78 9.03
N LYS A 75 -6.54 -6.67 8.39
CA LYS A 75 -6.61 -6.55 6.94
C LYS A 75 -5.77 -7.61 6.25
N SER A 76 -4.56 -7.87 6.75
CA SER A 76 -3.71 -8.93 6.21
C SER A 76 -4.33 -10.34 6.30
N GLN A 77 -5.08 -10.63 7.36
CA GLN A 77 -5.74 -11.93 7.52
C GLN A 77 -6.93 -12.07 6.55
N SER A 78 -7.78 -11.04 6.49
CA SER A 78 -8.97 -11.04 5.63
C SER A 78 -8.58 -11.05 4.15
N ASP A 79 -7.54 -10.31 3.76
CA ASP A 79 -7.07 -10.23 2.37
C ASP A 79 -6.66 -11.61 1.83
N LEU A 80 -6.08 -12.49 2.66
CA LEU A 80 -5.67 -13.83 2.23
C LEU A 80 -6.87 -14.71 1.86
N ILE A 81 -7.93 -14.70 2.67
CA ILE A 81 -9.15 -15.47 2.41
C ILE A 81 -9.92 -14.85 1.23
N TYR A 82 -9.96 -13.52 1.12
CA TYR A 82 -10.52 -12.84 -0.05
C TYR A 82 -9.78 -13.20 -1.34
N CYS A 83 -8.45 -13.31 -1.31
CA CYS A 83 -7.69 -13.77 -2.46
C CYS A 83 -8.07 -15.20 -2.87
N GLN A 84 -8.28 -16.11 -1.91
CA GLN A 84 -8.75 -17.47 -2.20
C GLN A 84 -10.15 -17.49 -2.82
N ALA A 85 -11.09 -16.72 -2.25
CA ALA A 85 -12.46 -16.60 -2.77
C ALA A 85 -12.47 -15.97 -4.18
N SER A 86 -11.64 -14.96 -4.42
CA SER A 86 -11.47 -14.34 -5.74
C SER A 86 -10.88 -15.31 -6.75
N THR A 87 -9.89 -16.11 -6.36
CA THR A 87 -9.29 -17.15 -7.21
C THR A 87 -10.32 -18.20 -7.61
N LEU A 88 -11.13 -18.68 -6.65
CA LEU A 88 -12.24 -19.60 -6.92
C LEU A 88 -13.25 -18.98 -7.89
N ALA A 89 -13.64 -17.71 -7.68
CA ALA A 89 -14.57 -17.04 -8.58
C ALA A 89 -14.03 -16.93 -10.01
N VAL A 90 -12.75 -16.57 -10.17
CA VAL A 90 -12.09 -16.50 -11.48
C VAL A 90 -12.06 -17.87 -12.16
N GLU A 91 -11.72 -18.94 -11.42
CA GLU A 91 -11.69 -20.30 -11.96
C GLU A 91 -13.06 -20.74 -12.48
N VAL A 92 -14.12 -20.47 -11.70
CA VAL A 92 -15.51 -20.80 -12.04
C VAL A 92 -15.98 -20.03 -13.25
N LEU A 93 -15.73 -18.71 -13.30
CA LEU A 93 -16.13 -17.87 -14.43
C LEU A 93 -15.39 -18.26 -15.72
N THR A 94 -14.11 -18.61 -15.62
CA THR A 94 -13.31 -19.07 -16.76
C THR A 94 -13.83 -20.42 -17.29
N ASN A 95 -14.29 -21.30 -16.40
CA ASN A 95 -14.75 -22.66 -16.71
C ASN A 95 -16.28 -22.82 -16.60
N MET A 96 -17.05 -21.75 -16.82
CA MET A 96 -18.50 -21.75 -16.59
C MET A 96 -19.25 -22.84 -17.36
N ARG A 97 -18.79 -23.16 -18.58
CA ARG A 97 -19.36 -24.24 -19.39
C ARG A 97 -19.21 -25.60 -18.71
N THR A 98 -18.04 -25.88 -18.13
CA THR A 98 -17.75 -27.13 -17.42
C THR A 98 -18.59 -27.22 -16.13
N VAL A 99 -18.70 -26.12 -15.39
CA VAL A 99 -19.54 -26.06 -14.18
C VAL A 99 -21.00 -26.34 -14.52
N LYS A 100 -21.49 -25.78 -15.64
CA LYS A 100 -22.85 -26.03 -16.12
C LYS A 100 -23.07 -27.48 -16.57
N GLN A 101 -22.13 -28.04 -17.31
CA GLN A 101 -22.20 -29.43 -17.77
C GLN A 101 -22.20 -30.42 -16.62
N LEU A 102 -21.48 -30.13 -15.54
CA LEU A 102 -21.45 -30.95 -14.33
C LEU A 102 -22.59 -30.63 -13.35
N SER A 103 -23.45 -29.64 -13.64
CA SER A 103 -24.53 -29.17 -12.74
C SER A 103 -24.05 -28.82 -11.32
N MET A 104 -22.82 -28.31 -11.19
CA MET A 104 -22.14 -28.03 -9.91
C MET A 104 -22.35 -26.60 -9.40
N GLU A 105 -23.24 -25.82 -10.02
CA GLU A 105 -23.48 -24.40 -9.72
C GLU A 105 -23.77 -24.15 -8.24
N ASN A 106 -24.65 -24.97 -7.65
CA ASN A 106 -25.03 -24.85 -6.24
C ASN A 106 -23.88 -25.21 -5.28
N GLU A 107 -23.06 -26.19 -5.64
CA GLU A 107 -21.93 -26.60 -4.80
C GLU A 107 -20.85 -25.52 -4.76
N VAL A 108 -20.53 -24.95 -5.93
CA VAL A 108 -19.59 -23.84 -6.06
C VAL A 108 -20.08 -22.61 -5.31
N LEU A 109 -21.36 -22.26 -5.46
CA LEU A 109 -21.97 -21.15 -4.73
C LEU A 109 -21.90 -21.37 -3.21
N ARG A 110 -22.14 -22.61 -2.74
CA ARG A 110 -22.02 -22.95 -1.32
C ARG A 110 -20.58 -22.82 -0.82
N GLN A 111 -19.59 -23.27 -1.60
CA GLN A 111 -18.18 -23.11 -1.25
C GLN A 111 -17.78 -21.63 -1.17
N TYR A 112 -18.18 -20.83 -2.16
CA TYR A 112 -17.92 -19.39 -2.15
C TYR A 112 -18.59 -18.70 -0.95
N SER A 113 -19.87 -19.00 -0.69
CA SER A 113 -20.62 -18.47 0.45
C SER A 113 -19.93 -18.82 1.77
N ASN A 114 -19.47 -20.06 1.94
CA ASN A 114 -18.75 -20.49 3.14
C ASN A 114 -17.44 -19.72 3.33
N MET A 115 -16.69 -19.43 2.26
CA MET A 115 -15.47 -18.61 2.34
C MET A 115 -15.80 -17.18 2.80
N ILE A 116 -16.84 -16.57 2.23
CA ILE A 116 -17.26 -15.22 2.62
C ILE A 116 -17.78 -15.18 4.07
N ASP A 117 -18.55 -16.18 4.50
CA ASP A 117 -19.03 -16.30 5.88
C ASP A 117 -17.87 -16.44 6.89
N GLN A 118 -16.81 -17.15 6.51
CA GLN A 118 -15.59 -17.24 7.34
C GLN A 118 -14.94 -15.87 7.49
N VAL A 119 -14.82 -15.09 6.41
CA VAL A 119 -14.29 -13.72 6.47
C VAL A 119 -15.15 -12.83 7.36
N LEU A 120 -16.47 -12.93 7.24
CA LEU A 120 -17.40 -12.14 8.06
C LEU A 120 -17.24 -12.48 9.54
N LYS A 121 -17.19 -13.77 9.89
CA LYS A 121 -17.01 -14.23 11.28
C LYS A 121 -15.65 -13.83 11.86
N MET A 122 -14.60 -13.86 11.03
CA MET A 122 -13.26 -13.45 11.43
C MET A 122 -13.15 -11.95 11.65
N SER A 123 -13.79 -11.15 10.79
CA SER A 123 -13.72 -9.68 10.84
C SER A 123 -14.67 -9.07 11.89
N TRP A 124 -15.79 -9.72 12.20
CA TRP A 124 -16.82 -9.18 13.10
C TRP A 124 -16.29 -8.72 14.47
N ARG A 125 -15.65 -9.62 15.23
CA ARG A 125 -15.16 -9.30 16.58
C ARG A 125 -14.16 -8.15 16.59
N PRO A 126 -13.12 -8.17 15.74
CA PRO A 126 -12.15 -7.10 15.77
C PRO A 126 -12.66 -5.81 15.09
N ASP A 127 -13.61 -5.86 14.16
CA ASP A 127 -14.30 -4.65 13.64
C ASP A 127 -15.14 -3.98 14.74
N VAL A 128 -15.86 -4.75 15.56
CA VAL A 128 -16.56 -4.23 16.73
C VAL A 128 -15.58 -3.62 17.73
N LEU A 129 -14.42 -4.25 17.96
CA LEU A 129 -13.37 -3.70 18.81
C LEU A 129 -12.83 -2.37 18.26
N LEU A 130 -12.54 -2.30 16.95
CA LEU A 130 -12.09 -1.07 16.29
C LEU A 130 -13.14 0.04 16.37
N ALA A 131 -14.42 -0.29 16.16
CA ALA A 131 -15.53 0.65 16.30
C ALA A 131 -15.67 1.15 17.74
N THR A 132 -15.47 0.28 18.73
CA THR A 132 -15.51 0.64 20.16
C THR A 132 -14.35 1.56 20.52
N ILE A 133 -13.13 1.28 20.04
CA ILE A 133 -11.95 2.15 20.23
C ILE A 133 -12.21 3.53 19.62
N TYR A 134 -12.79 3.59 18.42
CA TYR A 134 -13.14 4.85 17.77
C TYR A 134 -14.23 5.62 18.50
N GLY A 135 -15.26 4.94 19.02
CA GLY A 135 -16.29 5.55 19.86
C GLY A 135 -15.70 6.14 21.15
N LEU A 136 -14.80 5.41 21.81
CA LEU A 136 -14.09 5.89 23.00
C LEU A 136 -13.21 7.10 22.69
N TYR A 137 -12.56 7.12 21.52
CA TYR A 137 -11.80 8.26 21.04
C TYR A 137 -12.66 9.53 20.93
N LEU A 138 -13.83 9.44 20.26
CA LEU A 138 -14.75 10.58 20.11
C LEU A 138 -15.33 11.06 21.45
N MET A 139 -15.59 10.12 22.37
CA MET A 139 -16.05 10.44 23.72
C MET A 139 -14.96 11.20 24.49
N MET A 140 -13.71 10.73 24.47
CA MET A 140 -12.58 11.38 25.15
C MET A 140 -12.27 12.75 24.56
N GLU A 141 -12.38 12.92 23.24
CA GLU A 141 -12.26 14.21 22.57
C GLU A 141 -13.32 15.21 23.08
N SER A 142 -14.58 14.80 23.11
CA SER A 142 -15.69 15.63 23.57
C SER A 142 -15.56 16.00 25.06
N LEU A 143 -15.12 15.05 25.90
CA LEU A 143 -14.86 15.30 27.33
C LEU A 143 -13.71 16.29 27.53
N THR A 144 -12.64 16.18 26.74
CA THR A 144 -11.49 17.09 26.80
C THR A 144 -11.90 18.51 26.46
N LEU A 145 -12.70 18.69 25.40
CA LEU A 145 -13.25 20.01 25.04
C LEU A 145 -14.19 20.55 26.12
N GLY A 146 -15.03 19.70 26.70
CA GLY A 146 -15.90 20.09 27.82
C GLY A 146 -15.11 20.57 29.05
N LEU A 147 -14.06 19.83 29.44
CA LEU A 147 -13.16 20.21 30.54
C LEU A 147 -12.39 21.50 30.25
N LEU A 148 -11.95 21.68 29.00
CA LEU A 148 -11.27 22.90 28.55
C LEU A 148 -12.18 24.11 28.73
N TYR A 149 -13.42 24.05 28.23
CA TYR A 149 -14.37 25.16 28.36
C TYR A 149 -14.78 25.42 29.80
N TRP A 150 -15.01 24.38 30.61
CA TRP A 150 -15.34 24.54 32.02
C TRP A 150 -14.21 25.24 32.79
N ARG A 151 -12.96 24.78 32.62
CA ARG A 151 -11.81 25.40 33.28
C ARG A 151 -11.57 26.82 32.78
N ALA A 152 -11.73 27.05 31.48
CA ALA A 152 -11.61 28.37 30.89
C ALA A 152 -12.65 29.35 31.44
N LEU A 153 -13.90 28.91 31.66
CA LEU A 153 -14.95 29.73 32.27
C LEU A 153 -14.57 30.20 33.68
N VAL A 154 -14.06 29.29 34.52
CA VAL A 154 -13.60 29.60 35.89
C VAL A 154 -12.44 30.61 35.88
N LEU A 155 -11.53 30.51 34.91
CA LEU A 155 -10.40 31.45 34.77
C LEU A 155 -10.86 32.85 34.32
N VAL A 156 -11.91 32.92 33.51
CA VAL A 156 -12.54 34.19 33.10
C VAL A 156 -13.27 34.81 34.28
N GLU A 157 -14.01 34.03 35.07
CA GLU A 157 -14.68 34.52 36.29
C GLU A 157 -13.70 35.11 37.32
N ASN A 158 -12.49 34.55 37.40
CA ASN A 158 -11.43 35.05 38.27
C ASN A 158 -10.64 36.25 37.69
N ASN A 159 -11.02 36.79 36.52
CA ASN A 159 -10.31 37.84 35.79
C ASN A 159 -8.84 37.50 35.45
N GLU A 160 -8.48 36.22 35.40
CA GLU A 160 -7.12 35.78 35.05
C GLU A 160 -6.93 35.62 33.53
N LEU A 161 -8.03 35.53 32.78
CA LEU A 161 -8.04 35.30 31.33
C LEU A 161 -9.15 36.10 30.65
N ASP A 162 -8.80 36.74 29.54
CA ASP A 162 -9.78 37.39 28.66
C ASP A 162 -10.50 36.35 27.78
N MET A 163 -11.76 36.64 27.45
CA MET A 163 -12.60 35.74 26.66
C MET A 163 -12.05 35.51 25.24
N SER A 164 -11.34 36.51 24.68
CA SER A 164 -10.63 36.40 23.41
C SER A 164 -9.55 35.30 23.43
N ASN A 165 -8.78 35.23 24.52
CA ASN A 165 -7.72 34.23 24.69
C ASN A 165 -8.30 32.82 24.85
N VAL A 166 -9.46 32.68 25.49
CA VAL A 166 -10.16 31.39 25.61
C VAL A 166 -10.58 30.84 24.25
N VAL A 167 -11.21 31.68 23.41
CA VAL A 167 -11.62 31.27 22.06
C VAL A 167 -10.41 30.84 21.24
N MET A 168 -9.32 31.61 21.31
CA MET A 168 -8.10 31.30 20.57
C MET A 168 -7.42 30.00 21.05
N ILE A 169 -7.29 29.78 22.37
CA ILE A 169 -6.75 28.53 22.93
C ILE A 169 -7.63 27.33 22.52
N SER A 170 -8.96 27.50 22.53
CA SER A 170 -9.87 26.43 22.10
C SER A 170 -9.73 26.10 20.61
N ALA A 171 -9.52 27.10 19.75
CA ALA A 171 -9.27 26.89 18.33
C ALA A 171 -7.94 26.15 18.09
N PHE A 172 -6.86 26.54 18.79
CA PHE A 172 -5.58 25.83 18.69
C PHE A 172 -5.65 24.38 19.18
N ALA A 173 -6.41 24.14 20.26
CA ALA A 173 -6.66 22.78 20.76
C ALA A 173 -7.39 21.91 19.73
N MET A 174 -8.42 22.46 19.07
CA MET A 174 -9.14 21.77 18.00
C MET A 174 -8.24 21.46 16.82
N PHE A 175 -7.42 22.42 16.37
CA PHE A 175 -6.47 22.17 15.29
C PHE A 175 -5.45 21.08 15.63
N ALA A 176 -4.97 21.05 16.88
CA ALA A 176 -4.06 19.99 17.33
C ALA A 176 -4.75 18.61 17.36
N LEU A 177 -6.02 18.52 17.77
CA LEU A 177 -6.76 17.26 17.80
C LEU A 177 -7.12 16.75 16.39
N GLU A 178 -7.61 17.63 15.52
CA GLU A 178 -7.93 17.30 14.11
C GLU A 178 -6.70 16.85 13.33
N SER A 179 -5.53 17.42 13.66
CA SER A 179 -4.27 17.04 13.03
C SER A 179 -3.97 15.54 13.17
N LEU A 180 -4.28 14.95 14.33
CA LEU A 180 -4.06 13.54 14.59
C LEU A 180 -4.96 12.64 13.72
N LYS A 181 -6.21 13.06 13.47
CA LYS A 181 -7.17 12.33 12.62
C LYS A 181 -6.75 12.32 11.16
N VAL A 182 -6.23 13.43 10.67
CA VAL A 182 -5.73 13.53 9.29
C VAL A 182 -4.52 12.61 9.11
N VAL A 183 -3.57 12.64 10.05
CA VAL A 183 -2.41 11.73 10.06
C VAL A 183 -2.86 10.28 10.11
N GLN A 184 -3.89 9.96 10.90
CA GLN A 184 -4.48 8.61 10.97
C GLN A 184 -4.98 8.12 9.62
N MET A 185 -5.81 8.91 8.95
CA MET A 185 -6.37 8.56 7.66
C MET A 185 -5.26 8.36 6.61
N LEU A 186 -4.22 9.21 6.64
CA LEU A 186 -3.10 9.09 5.74
C LEU A 186 -2.25 7.86 6.02
N ALA A 187 -1.93 7.59 7.28
CA ALA A 187 -1.08 6.46 7.69
C ALA A 187 -1.66 5.12 7.24
N GLN A 188 -2.98 4.92 7.37
CA GLN A 188 -3.65 3.71 6.89
C GLN A 188 -3.51 3.52 5.36
N ARG A 189 -3.47 4.62 4.60
CA ARG A 189 -3.35 4.59 3.13
C ARG A 189 -1.90 4.53 2.66
N MET A 190 -0.94 4.95 3.48
CA MET A 190 0.50 4.95 3.15
C MET A 190 1.09 3.54 3.06
N GLY A 191 0.60 2.57 3.83
CA GLY A 191 1.12 1.19 3.79
C GLY A 191 1.05 0.57 2.39
N ALA A 192 -0.08 0.75 1.70
CA ALA A 192 -0.24 0.27 0.33
C ALA A 192 0.64 1.03 -0.67
N SER A 193 0.80 2.34 -0.49
CA SER A 193 1.66 3.18 -1.34
C SER A 193 3.14 2.79 -1.22
N LEU A 194 3.60 2.47 -0.01
CA LEU A 194 4.99 2.05 0.21
C LEU A 194 5.28 0.68 -0.45
N ALA A 195 4.34 -0.25 -0.36
CA ALA A 195 4.45 -1.54 -1.04
C ALA A 195 4.50 -1.38 -2.58
N ALA A 196 3.68 -0.48 -3.14
CA ALA A 196 3.69 -0.15 -4.57
C ALA A 196 5.02 0.52 -5.00
N ALA A 197 5.57 1.39 -4.15
CA ALA A 197 6.88 2.00 -4.36
C ALA A 197 8.00 0.96 -4.39
N HIS A 198 8.01 0.02 -3.44
CA HIS A 198 8.97 -1.08 -3.45
C HIS A 198 8.90 -1.89 -4.74
N ALA A 199 7.71 -2.32 -5.17
CA ALA A 199 7.56 -3.07 -6.41
C ALA A 199 8.00 -2.28 -7.66
N PHE A 200 7.83 -0.95 -7.66
CA PHE A 200 8.31 -0.08 -8.73
C PHE A 200 9.84 0.00 -8.75
N PHE A 201 10.48 0.27 -7.62
CA PHE A 201 11.94 0.39 -7.52
C PHE A 201 12.63 -0.95 -7.75
N ASP A 202 12.05 -2.07 -7.29
CA ASP A 202 12.55 -3.42 -7.58
C ASP A 202 12.62 -3.69 -9.10
N LEU A 203 11.68 -3.13 -9.88
CA LEU A 203 11.70 -3.24 -11.33
C LEU A 203 12.66 -2.24 -11.98
N PHE A 204 12.70 -1.00 -11.48
CA PHE A 204 13.50 0.09 -12.04
C PHE A 204 15.00 -0.10 -11.80
N ASP A 205 15.39 -0.52 -10.59
CA ASP A 205 16.78 -0.74 -10.19
C ASP A 205 17.32 -2.12 -10.63
N ARG A 206 16.49 -2.91 -11.34
CA ARG A 206 16.89 -4.22 -11.84
C ARG A 206 17.97 -4.10 -12.90
N ILE A 207 19.17 -4.60 -12.61
CA ILE A 207 20.26 -4.71 -13.58
C ILE A 207 20.07 -5.99 -14.43
N PRO A 208 19.82 -5.89 -15.75
CA PRO A 208 19.69 -7.06 -16.61
C PRO A 208 21.06 -7.71 -16.87
N THR A 209 21.10 -9.04 -16.97
CA THR A 209 22.33 -9.77 -17.32
C THR A 209 22.81 -9.46 -18.74
N ILE A 210 21.86 -9.18 -19.64
CA ILE A 210 22.12 -8.73 -21.01
C ILE A 210 21.64 -7.28 -21.07
N ASP A 211 22.59 -6.35 -21.05
CA ASP A 211 22.33 -4.91 -21.07
C ASP A 211 22.30 -4.40 -22.52
N ASN A 212 21.11 -4.22 -23.05
CA ASN A 212 20.90 -3.68 -24.41
C ASN A 212 21.20 -2.18 -24.50
N GLY A 213 21.29 -1.45 -23.38
CA GLY A 213 21.60 -0.02 -23.34
C GLY A 213 23.08 0.28 -23.18
N SER A 214 23.91 -0.76 -22.99
CA SER A 214 25.36 -0.61 -22.81
C SER A 214 26.08 -0.39 -24.13
N ASN A 215 26.88 0.68 -24.20
CA ASN A 215 27.88 0.86 -25.27
C ASN A 215 29.19 0.10 -25.02
N LYS A 216 29.20 -0.87 -24.10
CA LYS A 216 30.40 -1.64 -23.73
C LYS A 216 30.73 -2.78 -24.73
N GLY A 217 30.00 -2.87 -25.84
CA GLY A 217 30.25 -3.83 -26.90
C GLY A 217 31.30 -3.34 -27.90
N GLN A 218 31.88 -4.28 -28.65
CA GLN A 218 32.72 -3.95 -29.79
C GLN A 218 31.82 -3.67 -31.02
N GLU A 219 31.89 -2.45 -31.54
CA GLU A 219 31.28 -2.13 -32.83
C GLU A 219 32.16 -2.65 -33.97
N LEU A 220 31.61 -3.55 -34.79
CA LEU A 220 32.33 -4.13 -35.92
C LEU A 220 32.19 -3.22 -37.15
N THR A 221 33.29 -2.57 -37.55
CA THR A 221 33.33 -1.70 -38.75
C THR A 221 33.32 -2.48 -40.07
N ASN A 222 33.76 -3.75 -40.05
CA ASN A 222 33.86 -4.59 -41.24
C ASN A 222 33.26 -5.98 -40.98
N PHE A 223 31.92 -6.03 -40.95
CA PHE A 223 31.17 -7.26 -40.68
C PHE A 223 31.00 -8.11 -41.94
N ARG A 224 31.64 -9.29 -41.98
CA ARG A 224 31.54 -10.25 -43.10
C ARG A 224 30.33 -11.18 -43.00
N GLY A 225 29.68 -11.28 -41.84
CA GLY A 225 28.48 -12.13 -41.67
C GLY A 225 28.72 -13.64 -41.58
N GLU A 226 29.96 -14.09 -41.38
CA GLU A 226 30.26 -15.48 -41.07
C GLU A 226 29.83 -15.80 -39.64
N THR A 227 29.02 -16.85 -39.46
CA THR A 227 28.42 -17.21 -38.17
C THR A 227 28.68 -18.67 -37.85
N GLU A 228 29.16 -18.94 -36.64
CA GLU A 228 29.44 -20.28 -36.14
C GLU A 228 28.78 -20.48 -34.78
N PHE A 229 28.13 -21.63 -34.62
CA PHE A 229 27.62 -22.14 -33.35
C PHE A 229 28.50 -23.32 -32.95
N ASP A 230 29.19 -23.23 -31.82
CA ASP A 230 30.02 -24.33 -31.29
C ASP A 230 29.43 -24.91 -30.01
N GLN A 231 29.08 -26.20 -30.06
CA GLN A 231 28.51 -27.01 -28.97
C GLN A 231 27.46 -26.28 -28.10
N VAL A 232 26.61 -25.47 -28.73
CA VAL A 232 25.69 -24.60 -28.01
C VAL A 232 24.65 -25.42 -27.26
N LYS A 233 24.52 -25.13 -25.96
CA LYS A 233 23.48 -25.67 -25.09
C LYS A 233 22.56 -24.54 -24.68
N PHE A 234 21.26 -24.73 -24.80
CA PHE A 234 20.29 -23.69 -24.48
C PHE A 234 19.06 -24.27 -23.79
N VAL A 235 18.64 -23.55 -22.75
CA VAL A 235 17.46 -23.83 -21.93
C VAL A 235 16.70 -22.51 -21.78
N TYR A 236 15.39 -22.52 -22.01
CA TYR A 236 14.58 -21.34 -21.73
C TYR A 236 14.47 -21.14 -20.21
N PRO A 237 14.70 -19.92 -19.68
CA PRO A 237 14.58 -19.65 -18.24
C PRO A 237 13.19 -19.94 -17.67
N SER A 238 12.14 -19.87 -18.50
CA SER A 238 10.76 -20.22 -18.10
C SER A 238 10.52 -21.73 -17.93
N ARG A 239 11.39 -22.58 -18.49
CA ARG A 239 11.31 -24.05 -18.41
C ARG A 239 12.71 -24.64 -18.21
N PRO A 240 13.31 -24.48 -17.02
CA PRO A 240 14.70 -24.85 -16.76
C PRO A 240 14.98 -26.36 -16.87
N THR A 241 13.94 -27.19 -16.79
CA THR A 241 14.03 -28.65 -16.86
C THR A 241 14.06 -29.20 -18.30
N VAL A 242 13.75 -28.39 -19.30
CA VAL A 242 13.66 -28.83 -20.70
C VAL A 242 14.83 -28.26 -21.49
N LEU A 243 15.78 -29.15 -21.85
CA LEU A 243 16.89 -28.79 -22.73
C LEU A 243 16.40 -28.70 -24.17
N VAL A 244 16.51 -27.50 -24.78
CA VAL A 244 16.01 -27.21 -26.13
C VAL A 244 17.09 -27.44 -27.17
N LEU A 245 18.28 -26.86 -26.96
CA LEU A 245 19.45 -27.11 -27.79
C LEU A 245 20.45 -27.93 -26.97
N ASN A 246 20.90 -29.06 -27.52
CA ASN A 246 21.90 -29.92 -26.90
C ASN A 246 23.08 -30.10 -27.85
N LYS A 247 24.19 -29.39 -27.58
CA LYS A 247 25.43 -29.43 -28.36
C LYS A 247 25.19 -29.14 -29.85
N LEU A 248 24.45 -28.08 -30.16
CA LEU A 248 24.27 -27.65 -31.55
C LEU A 248 25.62 -27.17 -32.13
N GLN A 249 26.01 -27.74 -33.26
CA GLN A 249 27.17 -27.31 -34.05
C GLN A 249 26.70 -26.94 -35.47
N LEU A 250 26.99 -25.71 -35.89
CA LEU A 250 26.55 -25.18 -37.19
C LEU A 250 27.52 -24.09 -37.65
N SER A 251 27.97 -24.16 -38.90
CA SER A 251 28.77 -23.10 -39.54
C SER A 251 28.04 -22.57 -40.78
N ILE A 252 27.98 -21.24 -40.90
CA ILE A 252 27.29 -20.51 -41.96
C ILE A 252 28.28 -19.52 -42.56
N LYS A 253 28.61 -19.71 -43.84
CA LYS A 253 29.53 -18.83 -44.57
C LYS A 253 28.85 -17.52 -44.97
N SER A 254 29.65 -16.49 -45.20
CA SER A 254 29.17 -15.21 -45.73
C SER A 254 28.39 -15.39 -47.04
N GLY A 255 27.19 -14.82 -47.12
CA GLY A 255 26.30 -14.91 -48.29
C GLY A 255 25.56 -16.25 -48.47
N GLN A 256 25.84 -17.25 -47.63
CA GLN A 256 25.18 -18.55 -47.69
C GLN A 256 23.76 -18.48 -47.10
N ARG A 257 22.81 -19.12 -47.76
CA ARG A 257 21.45 -19.33 -47.23
C ARG A 257 21.35 -20.76 -46.70
N ILE A 258 20.82 -20.90 -45.49
CA ILE A 258 20.52 -22.20 -44.89
C ILE A 258 19.04 -22.27 -44.54
N ALA A 259 18.49 -23.47 -44.53
CA ALA A 259 17.14 -23.74 -44.06
C ALA A 259 17.19 -24.64 -42.84
N LEU A 260 16.60 -24.19 -41.73
CA LEU A 260 16.41 -25.01 -40.54
C LEU A 260 15.04 -25.68 -40.65
N VAL A 261 15.05 -27.01 -40.81
CA VAL A 261 13.84 -27.83 -40.86
C VAL A 261 13.69 -28.62 -39.57
N GLY A 262 12.46 -28.80 -39.10
CA GLY A 262 12.15 -29.53 -37.89
C GLY A 262 10.74 -30.10 -37.96
N MET A 263 10.44 -31.04 -37.06
CA MET A 263 9.09 -31.59 -36.96
C MET A 263 8.24 -30.68 -36.06
N PHE A 264 7.04 -30.31 -36.53
CA PHE A 264 5.98 -29.82 -35.65
C PHE A 264 5.43 -31.04 -34.90
N LYS A 265 5.66 -31.10 -33.59
CA LYS A 265 5.05 -32.07 -32.69
C LYS A 265 4.25 -31.34 -31.62
#